data_AF-A0A5N7MZI5-F1
#
_entry.id   AF-A0A5N7MZI5-F1
#
_cell.length_a   1.000
_cell.length_b   1.000
_cell.length_c   1.000
_cell.angle_alpha   90.00
_cell.angle_beta   90.00
_cell.angle_gamma   90.00
#
_symmetry.space_group_name_H-M   'P 1'
#
loop_
_entity.id
_entity.type
_entity.pdbx_description
1 polymer ?
#
loop_
_entity_poly.entity_id
_entity_poly.type
_entity_poly.pdbx_seq_one_letter_code
_entity_poly.pdbx_strand_id
1 'polypeptide(L)'
;MTDFLAKAPTLDANWRAVVLFGRNVASYKFALGKTLLELANRPDDRVPLEDLAAPFARNLCEHLRQVDKQTTSQSSKFLDACRAFNRGDLPEDKLIETTARLGFVNVIDAFHVVGAGPIPVRFFEDERTSGRSGGGAIRLTDDLRRLAGSIQGANLADETEARWRLVETAWSLNLPRAGIAVQADTEQNLLFVERVRRVNLTGVRAALNGYQRGRCFYCRAEMALSATDVDHFFPWVLKERGEMPDADGVWNLVLACQRCNRGERGKFAAVPAPELVAKLHERNNWLVDSHHPLRETIMLQTGIDAEKRASFLRIRQQIARDGLIHEWRPVEVYDDG
;
A
#
# COMPACT_ATOMS: atom_id res chain seq x y z
N MET A 1 -18.83 4.85 -2.18
CA MET A 1 -17.42 5.29 -2.17
C MET A 1 -16.84 4.92 -0.81
N THR A 2 -15.61 4.39 -0.74
CA THR A 2 -15.02 4.00 0.57
C THR A 2 -14.98 5.23 1.49
N ASP A 3 -15.24 5.05 2.79
CA ASP A 3 -15.08 6.11 3.82
C ASP A 3 -13.70 6.80 3.73
N PHE A 4 -12.69 6.03 3.31
CA PHE A 4 -11.36 6.52 2.96
C PHE A 4 -11.37 7.70 1.96
N LEU A 5 -12.10 7.60 0.85
CA LEU A 5 -12.18 8.68 -0.14
C LEU A 5 -13.15 9.79 0.27
N ALA A 6 -14.20 9.45 1.01
CA ALA A 6 -15.15 10.45 1.50
C ALA A 6 -14.49 11.48 2.43
N LYS A 7 -13.47 11.07 3.18
CA LYS A 7 -12.75 11.91 4.14
C LYS A 7 -11.68 12.81 3.54
N ALA A 8 -11.10 12.44 2.40
CA ALA A 8 -10.16 13.30 1.66
C ALA A 8 -10.13 12.86 0.19
N PRO A 9 -10.87 13.52 -0.71
CA PRO A 9 -10.94 13.16 -2.12
C PRO A 9 -9.77 13.74 -2.93
N THR A 10 -8.55 13.76 -2.38
CA THR A 10 -7.35 14.28 -3.04
C THR A 10 -6.86 13.35 -4.17
N LEU A 11 -6.00 13.86 -5.05
CA LEU A 11 -5.43 13.07 -6.16
C LEU A 11 -4.70 11.81 -5.66
N ASP A 12 -3.88 11.96 -4.61
CA ASP A 12 -3.14 10.86 -4.00
C ASP A 12 -4.04 9.87 -3.25
N ALA A 13 -5.13 10.34 -2.62
CA ALA A 13 -6.10 9.46 -1.99
C ALA A 13 -6.85 8.61 -3.03
N ASN A 14 -7.18 9.20 -4.20
CA ASN A 14 -7.76 8.48 -5.33
C ASN A 14 -6.82 7.38 -5.84
N TRP A 15 -5.53 7.69 -6.00
CA TRP A 15 -4.51 6.70 -6.39
C TRP A 15 -4.38 5.58 -5.36
N ARG A 16 -4.25 5.94 -4.08
CA ARG A 16 -4.19 4.98 -2.96
C ARG A 16 -5.43 4.11 -2.91
N ALA A 17 -6.60 4.63 -3.25
CA ALA A 17 -7.81 3.83 -3.27
C ALA A 17 -7.75 2.70 -4.29
N VAL A 18 -7.20 2.95 -5.49
CA VAL A 18 -6.97 1.93 -6.52
C VAL A 18 -6.00 0.86 -6.03
N VAL A 19 -4.86 1.28 -5.47
CA VAL A 19 -3.79 0.39 -5.01
C VAL A 19 -4.24 -0.47 -3.83
N LEU A 20 -4.86 0.16 -2.81
CA LEU A 20 -5.21 -0.50 -1.55
C LEU A 20 -6.51 -1.30 -1.64
N PHE A 21 -7.58 -0.72 -2.21
CA PHE A 21 -8.93 -1.29 -2.16
C PHE A 21 -9.43 -1.85 -3.51
N GLY A 22 -8.73 -1.58 -4.62
CA GLY A 22 -9.01 -2.24 -5.90
C GLY A 22 -8.86 -3.76 -5.81
N ARG A 23 -9.63 -4.51 -6.60
CA ARG A 23 -9.62 -5.98 -6.55
C ARG A 23 -8.24 -6.55 -6.87
N ASN A 24 -7.79 -7.53 -6.08
CA ASN A 24 -6.53 -8.25 -6.27
C ASN A 24 -6.80 -9.59 -6.97
N VAL A 25 -7.03 -9.59 -8.29
CA VAL A 25 -7.19 -10.82 -9.10
C VAL A 25 -5.88 -11.16 -9.84
N ALA A 26 -5.15 -10.14 -10.26
CA ALA A 26 -3.80 -10.23 -10.80
C ALA A 26 -3.00 -9.01 -10.33
N SER A 27 -1.68 -9.11 -10.35
CA SER A 27 -0.79 -8.00 -10.00
C SER A 27 -0.73 -6.89 -11.05
N TYR A 28 -1.47 -7.03 -12.16
CA TYR A 28 -1.45 -6.10 -13.29
C TYR A 28 -1.76 -4.66 -12.89
N LYS A 29 -2.63 -4.42 -11.90
CA LYS A 29 -2.90 -3.04 -11.45
C LYS A 29 -1.67 -2.39 -10.82
N PHE A 30 -0.82 -3.14 -10.13
CA PHE A 30 0.42 -2.62 -9.55
C PHE A 30 1.44 -2.35 -10.64
N ALA A 31 1.58 -3.28 -11.59
CA ALA A 31 2.43 -3.09 -12.76
C ALA A 31 2.00 -1.87 -13.59
N LEU A 32 0.70 -1.68 -13.82
CA LEU A 32 0.16 -0.52 -14.52
C LEU A 32 0.37 0.76 -13.71
N GLY A 33 0.11 0.74 -12.40
CA GLY A 33 0.33 1.91 -11.54
C GLY A 33 1.79 2.38 -11.58
N LYS A 34 2.75 1.46 -11.41
CA LYS A 34 4.19 1.76 -11.49
C LYS A 34 4.58 2.30 -12.88
N THR A 35 4.04 1.68 -13.93
CA THR A 35 4.26 2.12 -15.32
C THR A 35 3.72 3.53 -15.56
N LEU A 36 2.52 3.86 -15.08
CA LEU A 36 1.92 5.18 -15.24
C LEU A 36 2.75 6.25 -14.53
N LEU A 37 3.24 5.99 -13.31
CA LEU A 37 4.11 6.92 -12.59
C LEU A 37 5.45 7.14 -13.32
N GLU A 38 6.03 6.09 -13.91
CA GLU A 38 7.25 6.18 -14.71
C GLU A 38 7.05 7.02 -15.98
N LEU A 39 5.90 6.87 -16.65
CA LEU A 39 5.58 7.57 -17.89
C LEU A 39 5.01 8.97 -17.67
N ALA A 40 4.69 9.36 -16.43
CA ALA A 40 4.03 10.62 -16.09
C ALA A 40 4.85 11.87 -16.48
N ASN A 41 6.15 11.76 -16.70
CA ASN A 41 7.02 12.87 -17.10
C ASN A 41 7.31 12.91 -18.61
N ARG A 42 6.69 12.04 -19.42
CA ARG A 42 6.86 12.06 -20.88
C ARG A 42 6.35 13.37 -21.48
N PRO A 43 6.96 13.89 -22.56
CA PRO A 43 6.48 15.10 -23.21
C PRO A 43 5.13 14.90 -23.93
N ASP A 44 4.87 13.70 -24.46
CA ASP A 44 3.60 13.35 -25.11
C ASP A 44 2.64 12.71 -24.10
N ASP A 45 1.39 13.15 -24.12
CA ASP A 45 0.30 12.57 -23.32
C ASP A 45 -0.19 11.25 -23.93
N ARG A 46 -0.10 11.10 -25.25
CA ARG A 46 -0.54 9.88 -25.93
C ARG A 46 0.54 8.81 -25.84
N VAL A 47 0.19 7.68 -25.22
CA VAL A 47 1.09 6.53 -25.04
C VAL A 47 0.54 5.35 -25.84
N PRO A 48 1.19 5.00 -26.97
CA PRO A 48 0.88 3.77 -27.70
C PRO A 48 0.95 2.53 -26.80
N LEU A 49 0.13 1.51 -27.05
CA LEU A 49 0.16 0.28 -26.24
C LEU A 49 1.52 -0.43 -26.24
N GLU A 50 2.31 -0.30 -27.30
CA GLU A 50 3.67 -0.86 -27.37
C GLU A 50 4.64 -0.13 -26.43
N ASP A 51 4.56 1.20 -26.38
CA ASP A 51 5.31 2.04 -25.44
C ASP A 51 4.90 1.77 -23.99
N LEU A 52 3.62 1.49 -23.75
CA LEU A 52 3.11 1.09 -22.43
C LEU A 52 3.54 -0.33 -22.07
N ALA A 53 3.62 -1.24 -23.05
CA ALA A 53 3.90 -2.65 -22.87
C ALA A 53 5.29 -2.91 -22.31
N ALA A 54 6.32 -2.21 -22.79
CA ALA A 54 7.70 -2.43 -22.34
C ALA A 54 7.90 -2.25 -20.81
N PRO A 55 7.60 -1.08 -20.21
CA PRO A 55 7.71 -0.91 -18.75
C PRO A 55 6.75 -1.80 -17.97
N PHE A 56 5.55 -2.04 -18.48
CA PHE A 56 4.58 -2.92 -17.83
C PHE A 56 5.06 -4.37 -17.73
N ALA A 57 5.56 -4.92 -18.84
CA ALA A 57 6.09 -6.28 -18.90
C ALA A 57 7.36 -6.42 -18.07
N ARG A 58 8.26 -5.42 -18.11
CA ARG A 58 9.49 -5.39 -17.31
C ARG A 58 9.19 -5.53 -15.82
N ASN A 59 8.29 -4.69 -15.29
CA ASN A 59 7.87 -4.75 -13.89
C ASN A 59 7.34 -6.14 -13.51
N LEU A 60 6.48 -6.75 -14.34
CA LEU A 60 5.96 -8.10 -14.09
C LEU A 60 7.05 -9.18 -14.14
N CYS A 61 7.98 -9.08 -15.10
CA CYS A 61 9.08 -10.02 -15.23
C CYS A 61 10.00 -9.98 -14.00
N GLU A 62 10.30 -8.79 -13.47
CA GLU A 62 11.10 -8.63 -12.25
C GLU A 62 10.47 -9.32 -11.04
N HIS A 63 9.16 -9.14 -10.84
CA HIS A 63 8.43 -9.79 -9.75
C HIS A 63 8.31 -11.31 -9.96
N LEU A 64 8.07 -11.78 -11.18
CA LEU A 64 8.00 -13.22 -11.49
C LEU A 64 9.30 -13.97 -11.18
N ARG A 65 10.46 -13.31 -11.22
CA ARG A 65 11.74 -13.92 -10.81
C ARG A 65 11.81 -14.16 -9.30
N GLN A 66 11.12 -13.36 -8.50
CA GLN A 66 11.13 -13.44 -7.04
C GLN A 66 9.98 -14.31 -6.51
N VAL A 67 8.77 -14.08 -7.03
CA VAL A 67 7.55 -14.78 -6.64
C VAL A 67 6.74 -15.11 -7.90
N ASP A 68 6.70 -16.38 -8.29
CA ASP A 68 6.04 -16.81 -9.53
C ASP A 68 4.52 -16.55 -9.53
N LYS A 69 3.88 -16.56 -8.34
CA LYS A 69 2.43 -16.41 -8.24
C LYS A 69 1.98 -14.95 -8.32
N GLN A 70 1.56 -14.55 -9.51
CA GLN A 70 1.13 -13.17 -9.86
C GLN A 70 -0.38 -13.01 -10.14
N THR A 71 -1.15 -14.08 -10.03
CA THR A 71 -2.61 -14.07 -10.19
C THR A 71 -3.26 -15.18 -9.38
N THR A 72 -4.55 -15.01 -9.11
CA THR A 72 -5.38 -16.07 -8.52
C THR A 72 -5.86 -17.10 -9.56
N SER A 73 -5.77 -16.78 -10.86
CA SER A 73 -6.05 -17.73 -11.95
C SER A 73 -5.04 -18.87 -11.98
N GLN A 74 -5.47 -20.06 -12.43
CA GLN A 74 -4.59 -21.22 -12.59
C GLN A 74 -3.61 -21.09 -13.77
N SER A 75 -3.96 -20.27 -14.76
CA SER A 75 -3.15 -20.07 -15.97
C SER A 75 -3.31 -18.66 -16.52
N SER A 76 -2.27 -18.15 -17.20
CA SER A 76 -2.33 -16.87 -17.91
C SER A 76 -1.28 -16.87 -19.03
N LYS A 77 -1.75 -16.89 -20.28
CA LYS A 77 -0.88 -16.86 -21.47
C LYS A 77 0.11 -15.68 -21.46
N PHE A 78 -0.31 -14.54 -20.91
CA PHE A 78 0.55 -13.38 -20.78
C PHE A 78 1.66 -13.60 -19.74
N LEU A 79 1.33 -14.10 -18.55
CA LEU A 79 2.35 -14.44 -17.55
C LEU A 79 3.29 -15.55 -18.05
N ASP A 80 2.79 -16.50 -18.84
CA ASP A 80 3.61 -17.55 -19.45
C ASP A 80 4.63 -16.97 -20.44
N ALA A 81 4.26 -15.92 -21.19
CA ALA A 81 5.19 -15.19 -22.04
C ALA A 81 6.25 -14.43 -21.22
N CYS A 82 5.86 -13.77 -20.11
CA CYS A 82 6.81 -13.15 -19.19
C CYS A 82 7.80 -14.18 -18.59
N ARG A 83 7.31 -15.37 -18.23
CA ARG A 83 8.15 -16.48 -17.74
C ARG A 83 9.10 -16.98 -18.82
N ALA A 84 8.63 -17.13 -20.07
CA ALA A 84 9.47 -17.54 -21.20
C ALA A 84 10.58 -16.51 -21.46
N PHE A 85 10.26 -15.22 -21.43
CA PHE A 85 11.26 -14.15 -21.50
C PHE A 85 12.30 -14.25 -20.38
N ASN A 86 11.84 -14.45 -19.13
CA ASN A 86 12.75 -14.61 -17.99
C ASN A 86 13.70 -15.81 -18.09
N ARG A 87 13.34 -16.85 -18.86
CA ARG A 87 14.21 -18.00 -19.14
C ARG A 87 15.10 -17.82 -20.37
N GLY A 88 14.90 -16.77 -21.15
CA GLY A 88 15.58 -16.55 -22.44
C GLY A 88 14.92 -17.24 -23.64
N ASP A 89 13.74 -17.83 -23.46
CA ASP A 89 13.01 -18.56 -24.51
C ASP A 89 12.20 -17.64 -25.44
N LEU A 90 12.03 -16.36 -25.07
CA LEU A 90 11.25 -15.37 -25.80
C LEU A 90 12.08 -14.08 -25.93
N PRO A 91 12.27 -13.53 -27.13
CA PRO A 91 12.95 -12.24 -27.30
C PRO A 91 12.05 -11.07 -26.86
N GLU A 92 12.68 -9.93 -26.56
CA GLU A 92 12.01 -8.76 -25.96
C GLU A 92 10.92 -8.16 -26.85
N ASP A 93 11.15 -8.09 -28.16
CA ASP A 93 10.18 -7.61 -29.15
C ASP A 93 8.89 -8.43 -29.11
N LYS A 94 9.01 -9.76 -29.00
CA LYS A 94 7.85 -10.67 -28.87
C LYS A 94 7.17 -10.58 -27.52
N LEU A 95 7.90 -10.28 -26.45
CA LEU A 95 7.29 -9.97 -25.16
C LEU A 95 6.44 -8.70 -25.24
N ILE A 96 6.97 -7.63 -25.85
CA ILE A 96 6.26 -6.35 -26.01
C ILE A 96 5.00 -6.55 -26.87
N GLU A 97 5.10 -7.21 -28.02
CA GLU A 97 3.96 -7.54 -28.89
C GLU A 97 2.88 -8.33 -28.15
N THR A 98 3.29 -9.36 -27.40
CA THR A 98 2.37 -10.18 -26.60
C THR A 98 1.71 -9.37 -25.49
N THR A 99 2.46 -8.48 -24.85
CA THR A 99 1.98 -7.60 -23.78
C THR A 99 0.95 -6.60 -24.30
N ALA A 100 1.24 -5.93 -25.43
CA ALA A 100 0.30 -4.99 -26.05
C ALA A 100 -1.05 -5.67 -26.40
N ARG A 101 -1.00 -6.93 -26.82
CA ARG A 101 -2.19 -7.72 -27.18
C ARG A 101 -2.95 -8.28 -25.97
N LEU A 102 -2.26 -8.77 -24.95
CA LEU A 102 -2.87 -9.56 -23.87
C LEU A 102 -2.80 -8.91 -22.48
N GLY A 103 -1.79 -8.08 -22.21
CA GLY A 103 -1.54 -7.49 -20.90
C GLY A 103 -2.61 -6.48 -20.48
N PHE A 104 -3.20 -5.80 -21.46
CA PHE A 104 -4.13 -4.69 -21.23
C PHE A 104 -5.61 -5.03 -21.39
N VAL A 105 -5.95 -6.31 -21.57
CA VAL A 105 -7.33 -6.75 -21.86
C VAL A 105 -8.32 -6.34 -20.77
N ASN A 106 -7.92 -6.42 -19.50
CA ASN A 106 -8.80 -6.14 -18.36
C ASN A 106 -8.33 -4.98 -17.48
N VAL A 107 -7.02 -4.75 -17.38
CA VAL A 107 -6.47 -3.83 -16.37
C VAL A 107 -6.80 -2.39 -16.69
N ILE A 108 -6.84 -1.98 -17.96
CA ILE A 108 -7.19 -0.59 -18.35
C ILE A 108 -8.63 -0.27 -17.98
N ASP A 109 -9.56 -1.19 -18.26
CA ASP A 109 -10.98 -1.04 -17.91
C ASP A 109 -11.20 -1.00 -16.38
N ALA A 110 -10.46 -1.82 -15.65
CA ALA A 110 -10.66 -2.02 -14.22
C ALA A 110 -9.83 -1.06 -13.34
N PHE A 111 -8.81 -0.38 -13.86
CA PHE A 111 -7.84 0.37 -13.04
C PHE A 111 -8.51 1.40 -12.15
N HIS A 112 -9.45 2.16 -12.70
CA HIS A 112 -10.15 3.22 -11.99
C HIS A 112 -11.40 2.72 -11.24
N VAL A 113 -11.63 1.40 -11.13
CA VAL A 113 -12.84 0.85 -10.50
C VAL A 113 -12.51 0.31 -9.11
N VAL A 114 -13.16 0.88 -8.09
CA VAL A 114 -12.97 0.49 -6.68
C VAL A 114 -14.34 0.20 -6.05
N GLY A 115 -14.47 -1.00 -5.47
CA GLY A 115 -15.74 -1.45 -4.91
C GLY A 115 -16.81 -1.61 -5.98
N ALA A 116 -17.87 -0.78 -5.91
CA ALA A 116 -19.04 -0.86 -6.79
C ALA A 116 -18.99 0.09 -8.00
N GLY A 117 -17.99 0.97 -8.11
CA GLY A 117 -17.97 1.98 -9.16
C GLY A 117 -16.61 2.63 -9.40
N PRO A 118 -16.53 3.56 -10.37
CA PRO A 118 -15.30 4.27 -10.67
C PRO A 118 -14.93 5.26 -9.55
N ILE A 119 -13.63 5.52 -9.42
CA ILE A 119 -13.14 6.65 -8.63
C ILE A 119 -13.40 7.97 -9.38
N PRO A 120 -13.54 9.10 -8.66
CA PRO A 120 -13.79 10.42 -9.28
C PRO A 120 -12.69 10.91 -10.22
N VAL A 121 -11.44 10.49 -10.01
CA VAL A 121 -10.27 10.97 -10.77
C VAL A 121 -9.85 9.94 -11.82
N ARG A 122 -9.54 10.39 -13.04
CA ARG A 122 -8.95 9.57 -14.10
C ARG A 122 -7.48 9.96 -14.29
N PHE A 123 -6.60 8.97 -14.23
CA PHE A 123 -5.15 9.15 -14.44
C PHE A 123 -4.75 8.92 -15.90
N PHE A 124 -5.62 8.28 -16.67
CA PHE A 124 -5.51 8.16 -18.12
C PHE A 124 -6.91 7.99 -18.73
N GLU A 125 -7.02 8.38 -20.00
CA GLU A 125 -8.16 8.07 -20.88
C GLU A 125 -7.86 6.84 -21.74
N ASP A 126 -8.86 6.00 -21.94
CA ASP A 126 -8.76 4.81 -22.80
C ASP A 126 -9.01 5.20 -24.27
N GLU A 127 -7.98 5.07 -25.10
CA GLU A 127 -8.04 5.32 -26.54
C GLU A 127 -7.68 4.08 -27.37
N ARG A 128 -7.89 2.87 -26.80
CA ARG A 128 -7.55 1.61 -27.48
C ARG A 128 -8.33 1.42 -28.79
N THR A 129 -9.54 1.98 -28.90
CA THR A 129 -10.46 1.79 -30.03
C THR A 129 -10.56 3.02 -30.96
N SER A 130 -9.89 4.12 -30.64
CA SER A 130 -10.10 5.43 -31.28
C SER A 130 -9.41 5.60 -32.65
N GLY A 131 -8.63 4.62 -33.11
CA GLY A 131 -7.85 4.69 -34.35
C GLY A 131 -8.33 3.74 -35.44
N ARG A 132 -8.66 4.28 -36.63
CA ARG A 132 -8.95 3.47 -37.86
C ARG A 132 -7.68 2.94 -38.55
N SER A 133 -6.47 3.31 -38.12
CA SER A 133 -5.22 3.01 -38.86
C SER A 133 -3.92 3.04 -38.04
N GLY A 134 -3.96 2.97 -36.71
CA GLY A 134 -2.74 2.93 -35.89
C GLY A 134 -3.06 2.39 -34.51
N GLY A 135 -2.17 1.56 -33.96
CA GLY A 135 -2.38 0.77 -32.74
C GLY A 135 -3.02 1.55 -31.58
N GLY A 136 -3.74 0.80 -30.73
CA GLY A 136 -4.41 1.36 -29.55
C GLY A 136 -3.44 2.15 -28.65
N ALA A 137 -3.99 3.06 -27.86
CA ALA A 137 -3.21 3.88 -26.94
C ALA A 137 -4.00 4.17 -25.65
N ILE A 138 -3.31 4.72 -24.66
CA ILE A 138 -3.93 5.49 -23.58
C ILE A 138 -3.46 6.95 -23.68
N ARG A 139 -4.22 7.88 -23.14
CA ARG A 139 -3.80 9.27 -23.00
C ARG A 139 -3.66 9.63 -21.53
N LEU A 140 -2.46 9.98 -21.09
CA LEU A 140 -2.18 10.41 -19.71
C LEU A 140 -2.90 11.73 -19.43
N THR A 141 -3.39 11.90 -18.19
CA THR A 141 -4.08 13.13 -17.79
C THR A 141 -3.17 14.08 -17.02
N ASP A 142 -3.53 15.36 -16.98
CA ASP A 142 -2.86 16.36 -16.13
C ASP A 142 -2.93 16.01 -14.64
N ASP A 143 -3.95 15.26 -14.21
CA ASP A 143 -4.06 14.77 -12.83
C ASP A 143 -2.93 13.78 -12.50
N LEU A 144 -2.59 12.87 -13.42
CA LEU A 144 -1.44 11.97 -13.23
C LEU A 144 -0.12 12.75 -13.16
N ARG A 145 0.06 13.75 -14.00
CA ARG A 145 1.28 14.59 -14.02
C ARG A 145 1.44 15.38 -12.72
N ARG A 146 0.35 16.03 -12.27
CA ARG A 146 0.30 16.74 -10.98
C ARG A 146 0.58 15.80 -9.81
N LEU A 147 0.02 14.59 -9.84
CA LEU A 147 0.26 13.57 -8.83
C LEU A 147 1.74 13.16 -8.78
N ALA A 148 2.33 12.84 -9.94
CA ALA A 148 3.72 12.41 -10.04
C ALA A 148 4.72 13.52 -9.65
N GLY A 149 4.39 14.79 -9.94
CA GLY A 149 5.19 15.94 -9.57
C GLY A 149 5.03 16.40 -8.11
N SER A 150 4.07 15.84 -7.37
CA SER A 150 3.89 16.14 -5.94
C SER A 150 4.95 15.45 -5.08
N ILE A 151 5.12 15.90 -3.84
CA ILE A 151 5.95 15.19 -2.85
C ILE A 151 5.49 13.74 -2.61
N GLN A 152 4.20 13.45 -2.85
CA GLN A 152 3.68 12.07 -2.75
C GLN A 152 4.10 11.19 -3.92
N GLY A 153 4.48 11.74 -5.08
CA GLY A 153 4.77 10.95 -6.29
C GLY A 153 5.77 9.80 -6.02
N ALA A 154 6.87 10.10 -5.32
CA ALA A 154 7.85 9.09 -4.92
C ALA A 154 7.28 8.08 -3.91
N ASN A 155 6.54 8.56 -2.90
CA ASN A 155 5.90 7.69 -1.91
C ASN A 155 4.93 6.70 -2.57
N LEU A 156 4.20 7.12 -3.60
CA LEU A 156 3.21 6.27 -4.27
C LEU A 156 3.85 5.12 -5.04
N ALA A 157 5.05 5.31 -5.60
CA ALA A 157 5.80 4.23 -6.22
C ALA A 157 6.21 3.17 -5.17
N ASP A 158 6.75 3.60 -4.04
CA ASP A 158 7.15 2.73 -2.94
C ASP A 158 5.94 2.02 -2.29
N GLU A 159 4.83 2.73 -2.11
CA GLU A 159 3.56 2.17 -1.61
C GLU A 159 3.02 1.10 -2.56
N THR A 160 3.08 1.35 -3.88
CA THR A 160 2.63 0.41 -4.91
C THR A 160 3.47 -0.86 -4.89
N GLU A 161 4.81 -0.72 -4.86
CA GLU A 161 5.75 -1.83 -4.74
C GLU A 161 5.52 -2.63 -3.46
N ALA A 162 5.40 -1.93 -2.32
CA ALA A 162 5.21 -2.58 -1.04
C ALA A 162 3.90 -3.36 -1.00
N ARG A 163 2.83 -2.80 -1.57
CA ARG A 163 1.53 -3.46 -1.69
C ARG A 163 1.57 -4.67 -2.62
N TRP A 164 2.29 -4.58 -3.74
CA TRP A 164 2.47 -5.69 -4.66
C TRP A 164 3.16 -6.86 -3.98
N ARG A 165 4.34 -6.65 -3.38
CA ARG A 165 5.10 -7.69 -2.66
C ARG A 165 4.27 -8.39 -1.59
N LEU A 166 3.50 -7.59 -0.88
CA LEU A 166 2.53 -8.03 0.09
C LEU A 166 1.51 -9.01 -0.57
N VAL A 167 0.93 -8.66 -1.72
CA VAL A 167 -0.13 -9.45 -2.41
C VAL A 167 0.42 -10.75 -2.98
N GLU A 168 1.51 -10.69 -3.73
CA GLU A 168 2.11 -11.87 -4.36
C GLU A 168 2.62 -12.86 -3.30
N THR A 169 3.19 -12.37 -2.20
CA THR A 169 3.64 -13.22 -1.11
C THR A 169 2.47 -13.86 -0.39
N ALA A 170 1.36 -13.14 -0.20
CA ALA A 170 0.13 -13.71 0.35
C ALA A 170 -0.36 -14.91 -0.49
N TRP A 171 -0.40 -14.74 -1.81
CA TRP A 171 -0.84 -15.80 -2.71
C TRP A 171 0.10 -17.00 -2.74
N SER A 172 1.42 -16.76 -2.77
CA SER A 172 2.41 -17.84 -2.77
C SER A 172 2.44 -18.63 -1.47
N LEU A 173 2.21 -17.96 -0.34
CA LEU A 173 2.15 -18.59 0.99
C LEU A 173 0.75 -19.07 1.38
N ASN A 174 -0.26 -18.87 0.52
CA ASN A 174 -1.65 -19.23 0.78
C ASN A 174 -2.21 -18.62 2.08
N LEU A 175 -1.81 -17.38 2.40
CA LEU A 175 -2.34 -16.64 3.55
C LEU A 175 -3.80 -16.22 3.28
N PRO A 176 -4.70 -16.31 4.25
CA PRO A 176 -4.47 -16.60 5.68
C PRO A 176 -4.63 -18.06 6.09
N ARG A 177 -4.83 -19.01 5.17
CA ARG A 177 -5.15 -20.41 5.54
C ARG A 177 -4.09 -21.07 6.43
N ALA A 178 -2.88 -20.52 6.45
CA ALA A 178 -1.81 -20.98 7.31
C ALA A 178 -1.89 -20.49 8.77
N GLY A 179 -2.79 -19.56 9.12
CA GLY A 179 -2.91 -19.01 10.48
C GLY A 179 -1.71 -18.15 10.93
N ILE A 180 -0.92 -17.64 9.98
CA ILE A 180 0.33 -16.92 10.27
C ILE A 180 0.07 -15.41 10.26
N ALA A 181 0.41 -14.75 11.38
CA ALA A 181 0.39 -13.30 11.49
C ALA A 181 1.63 -12.67 10.82
N VAL A 182 1.43 -11.53 10.16
CA VAL A 182 2.53 -10.65 9.76
C VAL A 182 3.11 -9.99 11.01
N GLN A 183 4.43 -10.03 11.12
CA GLN A 183 5.21 -9.42 12.17
C GLN A 183 6.04 -8.27 11.61
N ALA A 184 6.52 -7.39 12.49
CA ALA A 184 7.33 -6.25 12.13
C ALA A 184 8.67 -6.30 12.87
N ASP A 185 9.72 -6.05 12.11
CA ASP A 185 11.07 -5.77 12.60
C ASP A 185 11.29 -4.27 12.37
N THR A 186 11.08 -3.48 13.42
CA THR A 186 11.11 -2.00 13.35
C THR A 186 12.53 -1.46 13.18
N GLU A 187 13.53 -2.18 13.71
CA GLU A 187 14.95 -1.85 13.53
C GLU A 187 15.37 -1.98 12.07
N GLN A 188 14.98 -3.08 11.41
CA GLN A 188 15.27 -3.29 9.99
C GLN A 188 14.24 -2.65 9.06
N ASN A 189 13.18 -2.05 9.61
CA ASN A 189 12.03 -1.53 8.85
C ASN A 189 11.44 -2.60 7.89
N LEU A 190 11.23 -3.83 8.37
CA LEU A 190 10.73 -4.94 7.56
C LEU A 190 9.49 -5.59 8.16
N LEU A 191 8.48 -5.82 7.33
CA LEU A 191 7.41 -6.76 7.60
C LEU A 191 7.84 -8.15 7.16
N PHE A 192 7.56 -9.15 7.99
CA PHE A 192 7.90 -10.54 7.71
C PHE A 192 6.82 -11.49 8.22
N VAL A 193 6.88 -12.73 7.77
CA VAL A 193 6.15 -13.85 8.38
C VAL A 193 7.14 -14.90 8.84
N GLU A 194 6.88 -15.47 10.01
CA GLU A 194 7.67 -16.56 10.57
C GLU A 194 7.02 -17.90 10.20
N ARG A 195 7.80 -18.81 9.63
CA ARG A 195 7.40 -20.20 9.34
C ARG A 195 8.46 -21.15 9.89
N VAL A 196 8.88 -22.13 9.09
CA VAL A 196 10.14 -22.87 9.32
C VAL A 196 11.35 -21.92 9.18
N ARG A 197 11.19 -20.84 8.40
CA ARG A 197 12.15 -19.76 8.24
C ARG A 197 11.42 -18.42 8.09
N ARG A 198 12.08 -17.32 8.49
CA ARG A 198 11.65 -15.95 8.22
C ARG A 198 11.53 -15.70 6.72
N VAL A 199 10.39 -15.15 6.30
CA VAL A 199 10.16 -14.67 4.93
C VAL A 199 9.84 -13.18 5.02
N ASN A 200 10.75 -12.35 4.48
CA ASN A 200 10.54 -10.91 4.38
C ASN A 200 9.49 -10.61 3.32
N LEU A 201 8.58 -9.68 3.63
CA LEU A 201 7.50 -9.26 2.75
C LEU A 201 7.84 -7.93 2.08
N THR A 202 7.95 -6.86 2.86
CA THR A 202 8.18 -5.49 2.39
C THR A 202 8.59 -4.58 3.53
N GLY A 203 8.95 -3.33 3.25
CA GLY A 203 9.26 -2.34 4.26
C GLY A 203 8.04 -1.86 5.06
N VAL A 204 8.21 -1.63 6.37
CA VAL A 204 7.12 -1.17 7.26
C VAL A 204 6.59 0.19 6.83
N ARG A 205 7.48 1.16 6.58
CA ARG A 205 7.11 2.52 6.14
C ARG A 205 6.22 2.49 4.90
N ALA A 206 6.70 1.89 3.81
CA ALA A 206 5.95 1.84 2.55
C ALA A 206 4.63 1.07 2.67
N ALA A 207 4.58 0.01 3.48
CA ALA A 207 3.35 -0.75 3.72
C ALA A 207 2.27 0.04 4.49
N LEU A 208 2.66 0.92 5.40
CA LEU A 208 1.73 1.68 6.25
C LEU A 208 1.34 3.04 5.66
N ASN A 209 2.19 3.65 4.84
CA ASN A 209 2.04 5.04 4.42
C ASN A 209 0.75 5.33 3.65
N GLY A 210 0.34 4.41 2.78
CA GLY A 210 -0.92 4.53 2.04
C GLY A 210 -2.15 4.64 2.93
N TYR A 211 -2.13 3.96 4.09
CA TYR A 211 -3.22 4.01 5.09
C TYR A 211 -3.18 5.27 5.95
N GLN A 212 -2.06 5.99 5.96
CA GLN A 212 -1.90 7.29 6.59
C GLN A 212 -1.88 8.45 5.58
N ARG A 213 -2.14 8.15 4.30
CA ARG A 213 -2.19 9.12 3.21
C ARG A 213 -0.94 9.99 3.11
N GLY A 214 0.24 9.41 3.35
CA GLY A 214 1.50 10.14 3.20
C GLY A 214 1.72 11.25 4.22
N ARG A 215 1.01 11.18 5.36
CA ARG A 215 1.03 12.18 6.42
C ARG A 215 1.44 11.57 7.75
N CYS A 216 2.02 12.43 8.60
CA CYS A 216 2.34 12.10 9.98
C CYS A 216 1.04 11.69 10.70
N PHE A 217 1.07 10.54 11.36
CA PHE A 217 -0.08 10.02 12.09
C PHE A 217 -0.61 11.03 13.14
N TYR A 218 0.31 11.76 13.78
CA TYR A 218 -0.01 12.68 14.87
C TYR A 218 -0.46 14.06 14.38
N CYS A 219 0.45 14.81 13.74
CA CYS A 219 0.19 16.18 13.35
C CYS A 219 -0.46 16.33 11.97
N ARG A 220 -0.60 15.25 11.17
CA ARG A 220 -1.09 15.27 9.78
C ARG A 220 -0.24 16.08 8.79
N ALA A 221 0.97 16.50 9.19
CA ALA A 221 1.93 17.11 8.26
C ALA A 221 2.28 16.12 7.15
N GLU A 222 2.41 16.62 5.93
CA GLU A 222 2.86 15.83 4.80
C GLU A 222 4.29 15.33 5.00
N MET A 223 4.59 14.10 4.57
CA MET A 223 5.90 13.47 4.79
C MET A 223 6.41 12.77 3.53
N ALA A 224 7.72 12.86 3.32
CA ALA A 224 8.45 11.91 2.48
C ALA A 224 8.77 10.64 3.30
N LEU A 225 8.62 9.46 2.69
CA LEU A 225 8.92 8.17 3.33
C LEU A 225 10.33 8.10 3.93
N SER A 226 11.31 8.71 3.26
CA SER A 226 12.72 8.75 3.70
C SER A 226 12.94 9.52 5.00
N ALA A 227 12.08 10.49 5.33
CA ALA A 227 12.20 11.34 6.51
C ALA A 227 11.29 10.90 7.68
N THR A 228 10.71 9.71 7.57
CA THR A 228 9.64 9.23 8.45
C THR A 228 10.15 8.19 9.44
N ASP A 229 9.72 8.29 10.70
CA ASP A 229 9.99 7.27 11.71
C ASP A 229 8.81 6.28 11.82
N VAL A 230 9.13 5.03 12.15
CA VAL A 230 8.15 4.05 12.61
C VAL A 230 8.08 4.15 14.12
N ASP A 231 6.91 4.50 14.65
CA ASP A 231 6.67 4.64 16.08
C ASP A 231 5.72 3.55 16.58
N HIS A 232 5.93 3.14 17.83
CA HIS A 232 4.97 2.32 18.57
C HIS A 232 3.98 3.26 19.24
N PHE A 233 2.76 3.31 18.71
CA PHE A 233 1.71 4.22 19.17
C PHE A 233 1.50 4.13 20.69
N PHE A 234 1.30 2.93 21.22
CA PHE A 234 1.52 2.69 22.64
C PHE A 234 3.00 2.41 22.86
N PRO A 235 3.68 3.18 23.74
CA PRO A 235 5.13 3.14 23.89
C PRO A 235 5.69 1.73 24.15
N TRP A 236 6.81 1.43 23.49
CA TRP A 236 7.49 0.13 23.60
C TRP A 236 7.94 -0.23 25.02
N VAL A 237 8.18 0.76 25.90
CA VAL A 237 8.50 0.52 27.32
C VAL A 237 7.43 -0.29 28.05
N LEU A 238 6.16 -0.23 27.62
CA LEU A 238 5.08 -1.06 28.18
C LEU A 238 5.32 -2.55 27.91
N LYS A 239 5.96 -2.88 26.79
CA LYS A 239 6.37 -4.25 26.47
C LYS A 239 7.55 -4.69 27.32
N GLU A 240 8.58 -3.84 27.49
CA GLU A 240 9.72 -4.16 28.35
C GLU A 240 9.32 -4.46 29.79
N ARG A 241 8.31 -3.74 30.29
CA ARG A 241 7.72 -3.96 31.62
C ARG A 241 6.81 -5.18 31.72
N GLY A 242 6.51 -5.83 30.59
CA GLY A 242 5.60 -6.97 30.52
C GLY A 242 4.11 -6.61 30.62
N GLU A 243 3.76 -5.32 30.61
CA GLU A 243 2.39 -4.81 30.73
C GLU A 243 1.62 -4.93 29.39
N MET A 244 2.33 -4.81 28.27
CA MET A 244 1.77 -4.94 26.91
C MET A 244 2.69 -5.79 26.00
N PRO A 245 2.69 -7.13 26.14
CA PRO A 245 3.56 -8.02 25.36
C PRO A 245 3.36 -7.95 23.84
N ASP A 246 2.18 -7.50 23.42
CA ASP A 246 1.72 -7.39 22.02
C ASP A 246 1.99 -6.01 21.39
N ALA A 247 2.77 -5.13 22.04
CA ALA A 247 3.02 -3.77 21.56
C ALA A 247 3.76 -3.71 20.21
N ASP A 248 4.49 -4.76 19.80
CA ASP A 248 5.19 -4.83 18.50
C ASP A 248 4.25 -5.21 17.34
N GLY A 249 2.97 -5.44 17.62
CA GLY A 249 1.98 -5.75 16.59
C GLY A 249 1.84 -4.62 15.57
N VAL A 250 1.62 -4.97 14.30
CA VAL A 250 1.43 -3.98 13.21
C VAL A 250 0.30 -3.00 13.52
N TRP A 251 -0.71 -3.45 14.28
CA TRP A 251 -1.82 -2.62 14.75
C TRP A 251 -1.38 -1.39 15.57
N ASN A 252 -0.22 -1.47 16.23
CA ASN A 252 0.35 -0.44 17.09
C ASN A 252 1.42 0.40 16.38
N LEU A 253 1.87 0.00 15.18
CA LEU A 253 2.88 0.74 14.44
C LEU A 253 2.25 1.87 13.63
N VAL A 254 2.79 3.07 13.75
CA VAL A 254 2.37 4.26 12.99
C VAL A 254 3.59 4.99 12.42
N LEU A 255 3.36 5.76 11.36
CA LEU A 255 4.38 6.59 10.75
C LEU A 255 4.29 8.03 11.27
N ALA A 256 5.39 8.56 11.77
CA ALA A 256 5.43 9.88 12.37
C ALA A 256 6.60 10.71 11.86
N CYS A 257 6.41 12.03 11.80
CA CYS A 257 7.52 12.94 11.54
C CYS A 257 8.44 12.98 12.77
N GLN A 258 9.72 13.29 12.53
CA GLN A 258 10.72 13.32 13.59
C GLN A 258 10.35 14.28 14.73
N ARG A 259 9.68 15.40 14.42
CA ARG A 259 9.21 16.38 15.42
C ARG A 259 8.18 15.80 16.38
N CYS A 260 7.26 14.96 15.90
CA CYS A 260 6.26 14.33 16.74
C CYS A 260 6.81 13.09 17.45
N ASN A 261 7.72 12.35 16.83
CA ASN A 261 8.21 11.09 17.38
C ASN A 261 9.35 11.27 18.38
N ARG A 262 10.34 12.11 18.05
CA ARG A 262 11.63 12.15 18.75
C ARG A 262 11.68 13.18 19.88
N GLY A 263 12.47 12.86 20.89
CA GLY A 263 12.82 13.75 22.00
C GLY A 263 11.70 13.98 23.01
N GLU A 264 12.04 14.58 24.14
CA GLU A 264 11.12 14.81 25.27
C GLU A 264 9.95 15.76 24.94
N ARG A 265 10.09 16.58 23.90
CA ARG A 265 9.02 17.45 23.38
C ARG A 265 8.12 16.76 22.36
N GLY A 266 8.55 15.62 21.83
CA GLY A 266 7.72 14.71 21.03
C GLY A 266 6.92 13.78 21.94
N LYS A 267 6.35 12.72 21.35
CA LYS A 267 5.62 11.69 22.09
C LYS A 267 6.53 10.92 23.02
N PHE A 268 7.70 10.47 22.54
CA PHE A 268 8.63 9.64 23.29
C PHE A 268 7.90 8.46 23.98
N ALA A 269 7.96 8.39 25.31
CA ALA A 269 7.30 7.37 26.13
C ALA A 269 5.93 7.80 26.70
N ALA A 270 5.35 8.90 26.23
CA ALA A 270 4.05 9.38 26.71
C ALA A 270 2.87 8.66 26.06
N VAL A 271 1.73 8.65 26.75
CA VAL A 271 0.49 8.01 26.30
C VAL A 271 -0.22 8.92 25.31
N PRO A 272 -0.54 8.46 24.08
CA PRO A 272 -1.33 9.27 23.17
C PRO A 272 -2.74 9.57 23.70
N ALA A 273 -3.20 10.79 23.48
CA ALA A 273 -4.55 11.23 23.84
C ALA A 273 -5.67 10.41 23.14
N PRO A 274 -6.87 10.29 23.75
CA PRO A 274 -7.96 9.44 23.24
C PRO A 274 -8.36 9.68 21.78
N GLU A 275 -8.33 10.92 21.31
CA GLU A 275 -8.61 11.27 19.92
C GLU A 275 -7.62 10.61 18.94
N LEU A 276 -6.37 10.39 19.35
CA LEU A 276 -5.37 9.67 18.55
C LEU A 276 -5.63 8.16 18.55
N VAL A 277 -6.22 7.61 19.63
CA VAL A 277 -6.66 6.21 19.68
C VAL A 277 -7.83 5.96 18.72
N ALA A 278 -8.75 6.92 18.60
CA ALA A 278 -9.84 6.86 17.61
C ALA A 278 -9.29 6.85 16.18
N LYS A 279 -8.28 7.69 15.88
CA LYS A 279 -7.56 7.65 14.59
C LYS A 279 -6.87 6.31 14.35
N LEU A 280 -6.30 5.70 15.40
CA LEU A 280 -5.63 4.40 15.28
C LEU A 280 -6.63 3.31 14.95
N HIS A 281 -7.80 3.32 15.62
CA HIS A 281 -8.90 2.41 15.33
C HIS A 281 -9.35 2.52 13.88
N GLU A 282 -9.58 3.74 13.39
CA GLU A 282 -9.95 4.00 12.01
C GLU A 282 -8.90 3.47 11.01
N ARG A 283 -7.63 3.82 11.19
CA ARG A 283 -6.53 3.33 10.35
C ARG A 283 -6.46 1.81 10.33
N ASN A 284 -6.62 1.17 11.49
CA ASN A 284 -6.63 -0.29 11.61
C ASN A 284 -7.84 -0.92 10.90
N ASN A 285 -9.00 -0.24 10.87
CA ASN A 285 -10.14 -0.70 10.07
C ASN A 285 -9.86 -0.58 8.56
N TRP A 286 -9.20 0.47 8.09
CA TRP A 286 -8.80 0.54 6.67
C TRP A 286 -7.83 -0.57 6.26
N LEU A 287 -6.92 -0.98 7.16
CA LEU A 287 -6.07 -2.15 6.93
C LEU A 287 -6.92 -3.41 6.72
N VAL A 288 -7.94 -3.62 7.55
CA VAL A 288 -8.91 -4.73 7.44
C VAL A 288 -9.70 -4.66 6.14
N ASP A 289 -10.18 -3.48 5.75
CA ASP A 289 -11.01 -3.29 4.55
C ASP A 289 -10.23 -3.46 3.23
N SER A 290 -8.90 -3.45 3.29
CA SER A 290 -8.05 -3.58 2.09
C SER A 290 -7.83 -5.02 1.61
N HIS A 291 -8.38 -6.06 2.26
CA HIS A 291 -8.36 -7.45 1.77
C HIS A 291 -6.97 -8.00 1.39
N HIS A 292 -6.09 -8.08 2.39
CA HIS A 292 -4.67 -8.44 2.26
C HIS A 292 -4.18 -9.13 3.55
N PRO A 293 -3.07 -9.91 3.64
CA PRO A 293 -2.62 -10.49 4.91
C PRO A 293 -2.50 -9.53 6.10
N LEU A 294 -2.36 -8.21 5.89
CA LEU A 294 -2.49 -7.27 7.01
C LEU A 294 -3.91 -7.28 7.62
N ARG A 295 -4.98 -7.44 6.82
CA ARG A 295 -6.36 -7.64 7.32
C ARG A 295 -6.42 -8.76 8.35
N GLU A 296 -5.91 -9.91 7.97
CA GLU A 296 -5.98 -11.14 8.76
C GLU A 296 -5.11 -11.02 10.01
N THR A 297 -3.94 -10.40 9.87
CA THR A 297 -3.05 -10.05 10.99
C THR A 297 -3.75 -9.14 11.99
N ILE A 298 -4.35 -8.05 11.53
CA ILE A 298 -5.06 -7.09 12.39
C ILE A 298 -6.29 -7.77 13.04
N MET A 299 -7.05 -8.57 12.30
CA MET A 299 -8.19 -9.31 12.85
C MET A 299 -7.77 -10.33 13.91
N LEU A 300 -6.67 -11.05 13.68
CA LEU A 300 -6.13 -12.03 14.63
C LEU A 300 -5.61 -11.35 15.90
N GLN A 301 -4.93 -10.21 15.75
CA GLN A 301 -4.32 -9.48 16.88
C GLN A 301 -5.35 -8.70 17.69
N THR A 302 -6.33 -8.08 17.02
CA THR A 302 -7.18 -7.04 17.65
C THR A 302 -8.67 -7.39 17.68
N GLY A 303 -9.13 -8.39 16.92
CA GLY A 303 -10.52 -8.83 16.86
C GLY A 303 -11.15 -8.81 15.47
N ILE A 304 -12.07 -9.75 15.25
CA ILE A 304 -12.70 -10.00 13.93
C ILE A 304 -13.61 -8.84 13.46
N ASP A 305 -14.32 -8.21 14.38
CA ASP A 305 -15.28 -7.14 14.11
C ASP A 305 -14.80 -5.80 14.67
N ALA A 306 -15.34 -4.70 14.15
CA ALA A 306 -14.89 -3.36 14.50
C ALA A 306 -15.07 -3.03 15.99
N GLU A 307 -16.08 -3.61 16.63
CA GLU A 307 -16.37 -3.40 18.05
C GLU A 307 -15.33 -4.08 18.94
N LYS A 308 -14.96 -5.34 18.66
CA LYS A 308 -13.87 -6.03 19.36
C LYS A 308 -12.55 -5.29 19.20
N ARG A 309 -12.25 -4.79 18.00
CA ARG A 309 -11.05 -3.96 17.77
C ARG A 309 -11.08 -2.67 18.57
N ALA A 310 -12.23 -2.01 18.69
CA ALA A 310 -12.37 -0.83 19.54
C ALA A 310 -12.16 -1.19 21.01
N SER A 311 -12.76 -2.30 21.48
CA SER A 311 -12.60 -2.78 22.86
C SER A 311 -11.14 -3.13 23.19
N PHE A 312 -10.47 -3.82 22.27
CA PHE A 312 -9.05 -4.13 22.36
C PHE A 312 -8.22 -2.86 22.58
N LEU A 313 -8.41 -1.82 21.76
CA LEU A 313 -7.68 -0.57 21.89
C LEU A 313 -8.01 0.19 23.17
N ARG A 314 -9.27 0.18 23.63
CA ARG A 314 -9.65 0.77 24.93
C ARG A 314 -8.91 0.11 26.09
N ILE A 315 -8.79 -1.22 26.08
CA ILE A 315 -8.06 -1.96 27.11
C ILE A 315 -6.58 -1.56 27.09
N ARG A 316 -5.94 -1.51 25.91
CA ARG A 316 -4.52 -1.12 25.80
C ARG A 316 -4.29 0.34 26.20
N GLN A 317 -5.25 1.22 25.89
CA GLN A 317 -5.22 2.60 26.36
C GLN A 317 -5.27 2.69 27.88
N GLN A 318 -6.11 1.87 28.53
CA GLN A 318 -6.17 1.83 29.99
C GLN A 318 -4.86 1.33 30.59
N ILE A 319 -4.29 0.23 30.06
CA ILE A 319 -2.96 -0.27 30.46
C ILE A 319 -1.90 0.83 30.34
N ALA A 320 -1.86 1.54 29.22
CA ALA A 320 -0.90 2.62 29.00
C ALA A 320 -1.07 3.76 30.02
N ARG A 321 -2.31 4.13 30.37
CA ARG A 321 -2.60 5.17 31.37
C ARG A 321 -2.26 4.75 32.80
N ASP A 322 -2.44 3.49 33.11
CA ASP A 322 -2.10 2.95 34.43
C ASP A 322 -0.58 2.81 34.60
N GLY A 323 0.14 2.43 33.54
CA GLY A 323 1.59 2.25 33.55
C GLY A 323 2.41 3.53 33.30
N LEU A 324 1.81 4.56 32.70
CA LEU A 324 2.48 5.81 32.32
C LEU A 324 1.63 7.03 32.70
N ILE A 325 2.29 8.01 33.31
CA ILE A 325 1.61 9.14 33.98
C ILE A 325 1.22 10.27 33.00
N HIS A 326 1.96 10.44 31.91
CA HIS A 326 1.83 11.62 31.05
C HIS A 326 1.09 11.30 29.75
N GLU A 327 0.00 12.03 29.52
CA GLU A 327 -0.69 12.07 28.22
C GLU A 327 0.00 13.06 27.28
N TRP A 328 0.04 12.75 25.98
CA TRP A 328 0.66 13.59 24.96
C TRP A 328 -0.27 13.86 23.77
N ARG A 329 -0.13 15.08 23.25
CA ARG A 329 -0.76 15.58 22.03
C ARG A 329 0.28 16.28 21.16
N PRO A 330 0.15 16.25 19.82
CA PRO A 330 0.98 17.09 18.97
C PRO A 330 0.71 18.58 19.25
N VAL A 331 1.77 19.38 19.22
CA VAL A 331 1.68 20.85 19.43
C VAL A 331 0.86 21.53 18.33
N GLU A 332 0.95 21.02 17.11
CA GLU A 332 0.25 21.53 15.93
C GLU A 332 -0.42 20.37 15.20
N VAL A 333 -1.60 20.64 14.64
CA VAL A 333 -2.33 19.71 13.78
C VAL A 333 -2.68 20.43 12.49
N TYR A 334 -2.15 19.93 11.37
CA TYR A 334 -2.41 20.44 10.02
C TYR A 334 -3.69 19.82 9.47
N ASP A 335 -4.40 20.49 8.57
CA ASP A 335 -5.56 19.90 7.91
C ASP A 335 -5.17 18.93 6.79
N ASP A 336 -6.12 18.05 6.46
CA ASP A 336 -5.93 16.99 5.45
C ASP A 336 -5.94 17.52 4.00
N GLY A 337 -6.17 18.83 3.82
CA GLY A 337 -6.27 19.49 2.52
C GLY A 337 -7.70 19.48 2.00
#